data_AF-L9LTK9-F1
#
_entry.id   AF-L9LTK9-F1
#
_cell.length_a   1.000
_cell.length_b   1.000
_cell.length_c   1.000
_cell.angle_alpha   90.00
_cell.angle_beta   90.00
_cell.angle_gamma   90.00
#
_symmetry.space_group_name_H-M   'P 1'
#
loop_
_entity.id
_entity.type
_entity.pdbx_description
1 polymer ?
#
loop_
_entity_poly.entity_id
_entity_poly.type
_entity_poly.pdbx_seq_one_letter_code
_entity_poly.pdbx_strand_id
1 'polypeptide(L)'
;MTSELDQIILQRNSIKDATHIDESNGLKFLLLQHTRHIWCGVAWGITSHDFTGLTPITKTETSIQTIKVNGLEDLIEGPVALQAVLNGQTVQLSFEPWEDKYWDDFIPGIDATSTKIFFTGFHDDRKVFFRIKPKTISIRGIEVPAPFEPKDGDTVWHLNTHSGCGYSMNSWSDDGNHSFMLWRTEKEIKQVVEALRKVFEVKP
;
A
#
# COMPACT_ATOMS: atom_id res chain seq x y z
N MET A 1 20.18 -11.43 1.66
CA MET A 1 19.24 -10.31 1.44
C MET A 1 18.40 -10.68 0.24
N THR A 2 17.11 -10.97 0.44
CA THR A 2 16.14 -11.14 -0.65
C THR A 2 16.04 -9.82 -1.42
N SER A 3 16.00 -9.87 -2.75
CA SER A 3 15.85 -8.65 -3.56
C SER A 3 14.48 -8.00 -3.35
N GLU A 4 14.33 -6.70 -3.63
CA GLU A 4 13.02 -6.02 -3.58
C GLU A 4 11.96 -6.75 -4.40
N LEU A 5 12.35 -7.30 -5.55
CA LEU A 5 11.47 -8.10 -6.40
C LEU A 5 10.98 -9.37 -5.70
N ASP A 6 11.86 -10.07 -4.97
CA ASP A 6 11.53 -11.28 -4.22
C ASP A 6 10.52 -10.98 -3.10
N GLN A 7 10.67 -9.84 -2.43
CA GLN A 7 9.73 -9.39 -1.39
C GLN A 7 8.35 -9.09 -1.97
N ILE A 8 8.29 -8.38 -3.10
CA ILE A 8 7.03 -8.08 -3.80
C ILE A 8 6.32 -9.38 -4.24
N ILE A 9 7.06 -10.35 -4.78
CA ILE A 9 6.49 -11.63 -5.22
C ILE A 9 5.88 -12.39 -4.03
N LEU A 10 6.57 -12.43 -2.87
CA LEU A 10 6.07 -13.09 -1.67
C LEU A 10 4.85 -12.37 -1.09
N GLN A 11 4.86 -11.04 -1.02
CA GLN A 11 3.73 -10.25 -0.53
C GLN A 11 2.48 -10.43 -1.39
N ARG A 12 2.62 -10.54 -2.72
CA ARG A 12 1.49 -10.82 -3.62
C ARG A 12 0.85 -12.18 -3.35
N ASN A 13 1.61 -13.13 -2.80
CA ASN A 13 1.17 -14.45 -2.38
C ASN A 13 0.28 -15.17 -3.41
N SER A 14 0.72 -15.23 -4.67
CA SER A 14 -0.07 -15.83 -5.76
C SER A 14 0.51 -17.15 -6.23
N ILE A 15 -0.33 -18.19 -6.37
CA ILE A 15 0.06 -19.47 -6.98
C ILE A 15 0.55 -19.33 -8.43
N LYS A 16 0.18 -18.24 -9.12
CA LYS A 16 0.66 -17.92 -10.48
C LYS A 16 2.16 -17.59 -10.49
N ASP A 17 2.73 -17.34 -9.33
CA ASP A 17 4.15 -17.05 -9.17
C ASP A 17 5.00 -18.31 -9.11
N ALA A 18 4.40 -19.50 -9.09
CA ALA A 18 5.09 -20.77 -9.19
C ALA A 18 6.07 -20.79 -10.38
N THR A 19 7.35 -20.93 -10.09
CA THR A 19 8.43 -21.05 -11.09
C THR A 19 8.66 -22.49 -11.52
N HIS A 20 8.31 -23.46 -10.68
CA HIS A 20 8.55 -24.87 -10.90
C HIS A 20 7.36 -25.71 -10.45
N ILE A 21 7.25 -26.91 -10.99
CA ILE A 21 6.29 -27.92 -10.57
C ILE A 21 7.01 -29.25 -10.31
N ASP A 22 6.59 -29.98 -9.28
CA ASP A 22 7.04 -31.36 -9.07
C ASP A 22 6.29 -32.30 -10.03
N GLU A 23 7.04 -33.16 -10.71
CA GLU A 23 6.53 -34.16 -11.65
C GLU A 23 5.65 -35.21 -10.97
N SER A 24 5.87 -35.48 -9.68
CA SER A 24 5.21 -36.57 -8.96
C SER A 24 3.79 -36.20 -8.54
N ASN A 25 3.64 -35.03 -7.92
CA ASN A 25 2.40 -34.64 -7.24
C ASN A 25 1.77 -33.36 -7.78
N GLY A 26 2.38 -32.72 -8.78
CA GLY A 26 1.92 -31.44 -9.33
C GLY A 26 2.05 -30.26 -8.37
N LEU A 27 2.85 -30.41 -7.30
CA LEU A 27 3.09 -29.37 -6.31
C LEU A 27 3.83 -28.21 -6.93
N LYS A 28 3.40 -26.99 -6.61
CA LYS A 28 3.94 -25.77 -7.19
C LYS A 28 4.98 -25.13 -6.27
N PHE A 29 6.09 -24.72 -6.87
CA PHE A 29 7.25 -24.19 -6.18
C PHE A 29 7.66 -22.82 -6.72
N LEU A 30 8.03 -21.94 -5.80
CA LEU A 30 8.60 -20.63 -6.07
C LEU A 30 10.04 -20.61 -5.59
N LEU A 31 10.98 -20.48 -6.53
CA LEU A 31 12.41 -20.39 -6.26
C LEU A 31 12.82 -18.91 -6.35
N LEU A 32 13.25 -18.36 -5.21
CA LEU A 32 13.76 -16.99 -5.11
C LEU A 32 15.20 -17.04 -4.64
N GLN A 33 16.14 -16.62 -5.49
CA GLN A 33 17.61 -16.65 -5.30
C GLN A 33 18.16 -18.00 -4.82
N HIS A 34 17.94 -18.36 -3.55
CA HIS A 34 18.42 -19.58 -2.89
C HIS A 34 17.39 -20.22 -1.96
N THR A 35 16.19 -19.65 -1.82
CA THR A 35 15.12 -20.17 -0.95
C THR A 35 14.00 -20.74 -1.78
N ARG A 36 13.58 -21.95 -1.41
CA ARG A 36 12.47 -22.65 -2.06
C ARG A 36 11.21 -22.46 -1.21
N HIS A 37 10.13 -22.08 -1.88
CA HIS A 37 8.82 -21.98 -1.28
C HIS A 37 7.88 -22.98 -1.96
N ILE A 38 7.06 -23.65 -1.17
CA ILE A 38 6.01 -24.55 -1.63
C ILE A 38 4.65 -23.89 -1.45
N TRP A 39 3.75 -24.09 -2.40
CA TRP A 39 2.38 -23.60 -2.29
C TRP A 39 1.56 -24.50 -1.35
N CYS A 40 1.15 -23.98 -0.19
CA CYS A 40 0.39 -24.72 0.82
C CYS A 40 -1.14 -24.56 0.66
N GLY A 41 -1.62 -24.21 -0.53
CA GLY A 41 -3.05 -23.97 -0.81
C GLY A 41 -3.50 -22.54 -0.55
N VAL A 42 -3.01 -21.92 0.53
CA VAL A 42 -3.36 -20.53 0.93
C VAL A 42 -2.19 -19.56 0.81
N ALA A 43 -0.96 -20.04 0.97
CA ALA A 43 0.22 -19.19 0.91
C ALA A 43 1.49 -19.95 0.55
N TRP A 44 2.53 -19.19 0.19
CA TRP A 44 3.89 -19.69 0.05
C TRP A 44 4.51 -20.00 1.43
N GLY A 45 4.88 -21.26 1.66
CA GLY A 45 5.64 -21.68 2.84
C GLY A 45 7.10 -21.98 2.48
N ILE A 46 8.05 -21.57 3.32
CA ILE A 46 9.45 -21.96 3.16
C ILE A 46 9.57 -23.46 3.39
N THR A 47 10.30 -24.16 2.53
CA THR A 47 10.58 -25.58 2.73
C THR A 47 12.08 -25.84 2.73
N SER A 48 12.53 -26.64 3.70
CA SER A 48 13.89 -27.17 3.78
C SER A 48 14.02 -28.56 3.15
N HIS A 49 12.94 -29.14 2.64
CA HIS A 49 12.98 -30.44 2.01
C HIS A 49 13.63 -30.37 0.63
N ASP A 50 14.57 -31.28 0.38
CA ASP A 50 15.21 -31.46 -0.92
C ASP A 50 14.25 -32.16 -1.89
N PHE A 51 13.43 -31.37 -2.56
CA PHE A 51 12.65 -31.83 -3.70
C PHE A 51 13.58 -31.97 -4.92
N THR A 52 13.76 -33.20 -5.40
CA THR A 52 14.44 -33.54 -6.65
C THR A 52 13.41 -33.74 -7.76
N GLY A 53 13.74 -33.39 -9.01
CA GLY A 53 12.81 -33.57 -10.15
C GLY A 53 11.82 -32.41 -10.35
N LEU A 54 12.21 -31.20 -9.98
CA LEU A 54 11.40 -30.00 -10.26
C LEU A 54 11.56 -29.57 -11.72
N THR A 55 10.46 -29.45 -12.44
CA THR A 55 10.44 -28.94 -13.81
C THR A 55 10.13 -27.45 -13.83
N PRO A 56 10.91 -26.63 -14.55
CA PRO A 56 10.61 -25.21 -14.74
C PRO A 56 9.27 -25.04 -15.46
N ILE A 57 8.43 -24.16 -14.92
CA ILE A 57 7.21 -23.72 -15.60
C ILE A 57 7.63 -22.67 -16.62
N THR A 58 7.41 -22.95 -17.90
CA THR A 58 7.58 -21.95 -18.97
C THR A 58 6.53 -20.86 -18.79
N LYS A 59 6.92 -19.76 -18.16
CA LYS A 59 6.09 -18.55 -18.09
C LYS A 59 6.36 -17.72 -19.33
N THR A 60 5.31 -17.32 -20.04
CA THR A 60 5.40 -16.12 -20.87
C THR A 60 5.76 -14.97 -19.94
N GLU A 61 6.82 -14.22 -20.25
CA GLU A 61 7.25 -13.08 -19.44
C GLU A 61 6.09 -12.09 -19.31
N THR A 62 5.36 -12.17 -18.21
CA THR A 62 4.45 -11.11 -17.81
C THR A 62 5.35 -9.97 -17.35
N SER A 63 5.65 -9.03 -18.23
CA SER A 63 6.39 -7.82 -17.85
C SER A 63 5.56 -7.09 -16.78
N ILE A 64 6.01 -7.16 -15.52
CA ILE A 64 5.41 -6.37 -14.45
C ILE A 64 5.90 -4.94 -14.63
N GLN A 65 5.02 -4.04 -15.03
CA GLN A 65 5.31 -2.61 -15.00
C GLN A 65 4.91 -2.06 -13.64
N THR A 66 5.88 -1.77 -12.78
CA THR A 66 5.66 -0.99 -11.57
C THR A 66 5.42 0.47 -11.95
N ILE A 67 4.30 1.03 -11.51
CA ILE A 67 4.05 2.47 -11.63
C ILE A 67 4.42 3.11 -10.30
N LYS A 68 5.36 4.07 -10.35
CA LYS A 68 5.61 4.94 -9.19
C LYS A 68 4.43 5.90 -9.02
N VAL A 69 3.88 5.91 -7.82
CA VAL A 69 2.87 6.87 -7.38
C VAL A 69 3.57 7.85 -6.44
N ASN A 70 3.51 9.14 -6.75
CA ASN A 70 4.07 10.20 -5.91
C ASN A 70 2.94 10.85 -5.08
N GLY A 71 3.30 11.57 -4.01
CA GLY A 71 2.36 12.31 -3.16
C GLY A 71 1.84 11.54 -1.94
N LEU A 72 2.18 10.26 -1.74
CA LEU A 72 1.85 9.52 -0.51
C LEU A 72 2.88 9.77 0.61
N GLU A 73 4.15 9.95 0.24
CA GLU A 73 5.27 10.06 1.17
C GLU A 73 5.97 11.41 1.14
N ASP A 74 5.68 12.22 0.12
CA ASP A 74 6.33 13.49 -0.11
C ASP A 74 6.04 14.43 1.08
N LEU A 75 7.11 14.82 1.78
CA LEU A 75 7.08 15.70 2.94
C LEU A 75 6.35 17.00 2.56
N ILE A 76 5.14 17.19 3.10
CA ILE A 76 4.49 18.50 3.01
C ILE A 76 5.11 19.38 4.09
N GLU A 77 5.88 20.36 3.62
CA GLU A 77 6.49 21.51 4.31
C GLU A 77 6.22 21.59 5.82
N GLY A 78 7.09 20.99 6.63
CA GLY A 78 7.00 20.98 8.09
C GLY A 78 6.67 22.35 8.72
N PRO A 79 7.23 23.48 8.25
CA PRO A 79 6.85 24.81 8.72
C PRO A 79 5.38 25.17 8.47
N VAL A 80 4.84 24.82 7.29
CA VAL A 80 3.43 25.08 6.94
C VAL A 80 2.50 24.17 7.75
N ALA A 81 2.87 22.90 7.91
CA ALA A 81 2.11 21.97 8.75
C ALA A 81 2.08 22.44 10.21
N LEU A 82 3.21 22.91 10.73
CA LEU A 82 3.29 23.48 12.07
C LEU A 82 2.39 24.73 12.22
N GLN A 83 2.38 25.61 11.23
CA GLN A 83 1.50 26.78 11.24
C GLN A 83 0.02 26.39 11.19
N ALA A 84 -0.34 25.37 10.40
CA ALA A 84 -1.70 24.83 10.35
C ALA A 84 -2.16 24.29 11.72
N VAL A 85 -1.28 23.57 12.43
CA VAL A 85 -1.53 23.13 13.82
C VAL A 85 -1.82 24.30 14.75
N LEU A 86 -1.00 25.36 14.69
CA LEU A 86 -1.18 26.55 15.54
C LEU A 86 -2.50 27.27 15.25
N ASN A 87 -3.01 27.15 14.02
CA ASN A 87 -4.32 27.65 13.61
C ASN A 87 -5.48 26.69 13.93
N GLY A 88 -5.22 25.57 14.63
CA GLY A 88 -6.23 24.60 15.02
C GLY A 88 -6.66 23.63 13.90
N GLN A 89 -5.89 23.53 12.81
CA GLN A 89 -6.19 22.60 11.72
C GLN A 89 -5.65 21.20 12.02
N THR A 90 -6.33 20.18 11.52
CA THR A 90 -5.84 18.79 11.58
C THR A 90 -4.63 18.62 10.67
N VAL A 91 -3.58 18.01 11.22
CA VAL A 91 -2.38 17.61 10.47
C VAL A 91 -2.07 16.15 10.75
N GLN A 92 -0.98 15.64 10.18
CA GLN A 92 -0.43 14.36 10.58
C GLN A 92 0.93 14.54 11.25
N LEU A 93 1.21 13.69 12.24
CA LEU A 93 2.46 13.64 12.97
C LEU A 93 3.10 12.25 12.90
N SER A 94 4.39 12.21 13.19
CA SER A 94 5.22 11.02 13.06
C SER A 94 6.45 11.23 13.99
N PHE A 95 6.94 10.19 14.68
CA PHE A 95 8.14 10.23 15.53
C PHE A 95 9.35 9.42 15.04
N GLU A 96 10.53 10.02 14.94
CA GLU A 96 11.79 9.28 14.74
C GLU A 96 12.38 8.75 16.04
N PRO A 97 13.09 7.59 16.02
CA PRO A 97 13.41 6.76 14.84
C PRO A 97 12.24 5.86 14.38
N TRP A 98 12.19 5.54 13.08
CA TRP A 98 11.16 4.68 12.48
C TRP A 98 11.61 3.21 12.43
N GLU A 99 10.74 2.29 12.84
CA GLU A 99 10.79 0.91 12.32
C GLU A 99 9.97 0.83 11.02
N ASP A 100 8.74 1.36 11.06
CA ASP A 100 7.88 1.63 9.91
C ASP A 100 7.34 3.08 10.00
N LYS A 101 7.35 3.83 8.89
CA LYS A 101 6.92 5.24 8.87
C LYS A 101 5.39 5.32 8.91
N TYR A 102 4.82 5.52 10.10
CA TYR A 102 3.38 5.67 10.31
C TYR A 102 2.99 7.10 10.65
N TRP A 103 1.89 7.58 10.05
CA TRP A 103 1.40 8.96 10.21
C TRP A 103 0.06 8.98 10.93
N ASP A 104 0.03 9.58 12.11
CA ASP A 104 -1.17 9.74 12.92
C ASP A 104 -1.85 11.09 12.67
N ASP A 105 -3.17 11.09 12.55
CA ASP A 105 -3.95 12.33 12.50
C ASP A 105 -3.89 13.02 13.88
N PHE A 106 -3.48 14.30 13.91
CA PHE A 106 -3.43 15.15 15.09
C PHE A 106 -4.49 16.24 14.98
N ILE A 107 -5.41 16.29 15.95
CA ILE A 107 -6.54 17.20 16.01
C ILE A 107 -6.39 18.10 17.25
N PRO A 108 -5.82 19.32 17.11
CA PRO A 108 -5.45 20.16 18.24
C PRO A 108 -6.57 20.48 19.24
N GLY A 109 -7.83 20.51 18.78
CA GLY A 109 -9.00 20.83 19.60
C GLY A 109 -9.70 19.63 20.25
N ILE A 110 -9.32 18.40 19.91
CA ILE A 110 -9.95 17.17 20.41
C ILE A 110 -8.95 16.34 21.22
N ASP A 111 -7.71 16.26 20.76
CA ASP A 111 -6.72 15.39 21.37
C ASP A 111 -6.31 15.89 22.76
N ALA A 112 -6.30 14.98 23.73
CA ALA A 112 -5.85 15.27 25.10
C ALA A 112 -4.40 15.78 25.12
N THR A 113 -3.60 15.39 24.13
CA THR A 113 -2.30 15.96 23.80
C THR A 113 -2.49 17.37 23.23
N SER A 114 -2.79 18.34 24.09
CA SER A 114 -2.81 19.75 23.67
C SER A 114 -1.49 20.11 22.99
N THR A 115 -1.51 21.04 22.04
CA THR A 115 -0.29 21.67 21.47
C THR A 115 0.68 22.10 22.57
N LYS A 116 0.18 22.47 23.75
CA LYS A 116 0.99 22.74 24.95
C LYS A 116 1.78 21.52 25.41
N ILE A 117 1.16 20.36 25.66
CA ILE A 117 1.86 19.12 26.05
C ILE A 117 2.83 18.68 24.95
N PHE A 118 2.46 18.87 23.69
CA PHE A 118 3.31 18.55 22.56
C PHE A 118 4.60 19.40 22.53
N PHE A 119 4.50 20.71 22.72
CA PHE A 119 5.68 21.60 22.69
C PHE A 119 6.44 21.68 24.03
N THR A 120 5.85 21.20 25.13
CA THR A 120 6.46 21.33 26.47
C THR A 120 6.71 20.01 27.19
N GLY A 121 6.30 18.86 26.64
CA GLY A 121 6.23 17.59 27.38
C GLY A 121 6.97 16.40 26.77
N PHE A 122 7.53 16.51 25.56
CA PHE A 122 8.44 15.47 25.05
C PHE A 122 9.82 15.65 25.71
N HIS A 123 10.20 14.67 26.53
CA HIS A 123 11.46 14.64 27.27
C HIS A 123 12.48 13.65 26.68
N ASP A 124 12.17 13.04 25.53
CA ASP A 124 13.11 12.18 24.82
C ASP A 124 13.65 12.86 23.55
N ASP A 125 14.78 12.36 23.05
CA ASP A 125 15.51 12.89 21.91
C ASP A 125 14.83 12.59 20.55
N ARG A 126 13.55 12.19 20.56
CA ARG A 126 12.83 11.86 19.33
C ARG A 126 12.54 13.12 18.55
N LYS A 127 12.78 13.05 17.23
CA LYS A 127 12.38 14.13 16.33
C LYS A 127 10.93 13.93 15.94
N VAL A 128 10.18 15.02 15.96
CA VAL A 128 8.79 15.01 15.52
C VAL A 128 8.68 15.66 14.15
N PHE A 129 7.96 14.99 13.26
CA PHE A 129 7.68 15.46 11.92
C PHE A 129 6.20 15.77 11.80
N PHE A 130 5.90 16.86 11.08
CA PHE A 130 4.55 17.25 10.74
C PHE A 130 4.38 17.24 9.22
N ARG A 131 3.20 16.87 8.77
CA ARG A 131 2.77 17.09 7.38
C ARG A 131 1.28 17.42 7.33
N ILE A 132 0.87 18.10 6.26
CA ILE A 132 -0.55 18.08 5.88
C ILE A 132 -0.85 16.74 5.22
N LYS A 133 -2.02 16.16 5.47
CA LYS A 133 -2.44 14.93 4.78
C LYS A 133 -2.57 15.23 3.27
N PRO A 134 -1.87 14.49 2.39
CA PRO A 134 -1.98 14.70 0.94
C PRO A 134 -3.44 14.59 0.48
N LYS A 135 -3.88 15.52 -0.37
CA LYS A 135 -5.23 15.50 -0.97
C LYS A 135 -5.26 14.83 -2.34
N THR A 136 -4.10 14.80 -3.02
CA THR A 136 -3.92 14.19 -4.33
C THR A 136 -2.65 13.35 -4.36
N ILE A 137 -2.59 12.42 -5.29
CA ILE A 137 -1.43 11.61 -5.65
C ILE A 137 -1.21 11.70 -7.15
N SER A 138 0.03 11.51 -7.59
CA SER A 138 0.41 11.57 -9.00
C SER A 138 0.66 10.18 -9.56
N ILE A 139 -0.14 9.76 -10.55
CA ILE A 139 0.04 8.49 -11.28
C ILE A 139 0.60 8.83 -12.67
N ARG A 140 1.90 8.63 -12.89
CA ARG A 140 2.64 9.05 -14.11
C ARG A 140 2.32 10.49 -14.55
N GLY A 141 2.25 11.42 -13.59
CA GLY A 141 1.97 12.84 -13.86
C GLY A 141 0.49 13.19 -14.01
N ILE A 142 -0.42 12.22 -13.82
CA ILE A 142 -1.86 12.48 -13.72
C ILE A 142 -2.22 12.59 -12.24
N GLU A 143 -2.64 13.78 -11.81
CA GLU A 143 -3.13 14.02 -10.45
C GLU A 143 -4.51 13.38 -10.25
N VAL A 144 -4.63 12.57 -9.21
CA VAL A 144 -5.89 11.95 -8.79
C VAL A 144 -6.08 12.10 -7.27
N PRO A 145 -7.29 11.97 -6.74
CA PRO A 145 -7.54 12.05 -5.31
C PRO A 145 -6.71 11.02 -4.53
N ALA A 146 -6.11 11.46 -3.43
CA ALA A 146 -5.41 10.56 -2.53
C ALA A 146 -6.41 9.59 -1.87
N PRO A 147 -6.02 8.33 -1.63
CA PRO A 147 -6.84 7.41 -0.87
C PRO A 147 -7.02 7.91 0.57
N PHE A 148 -8.06 7.43 1.25
CA PHE A 148 -8.33 7.76 2.64
C PHE A 148 -8.49 6.50 3.50
N GLU A 149 -8.31 6.69 4.80
CA GLU A 149 -8.57 5.67 5.80
C GLU A 149 -10.04 5.80 6.28
N PRO A 150 -10.89 4.80 6.00
CA PRO A 150 -12.29 4.81 6.40
C PRO A 150 -12.50 4.42 7.85
N LYS A 151 -13.69 4.77 8.37
CA LYS A 151 -14.19 4.35 9.67
C LYS A 151 -15.22 3.23 9.51
N ASP A 152 -15.43 2.47 10.56
CA ASP A 152 -16.45 1.42 10.59
C ASP A 152 -17.83 1.99 10.19
N GLY A 153 -18.47 1.37 9.20
CA GLY A 153 -19.73 1.84 8.62
C GLY A 153 -19.62 2.87 7.49
N ASP A 154 -18.42 3.40 7.18
CA ASP A 154 -18.24 4.30 6.03
C ASP A 154 -18.56 3.56 4.72
N THR A 155 -19.17 4.26 3.77
CA THR A 155 -19.30 3.74 2.40
C THR A 155 -18.03 4.06 1.62
N VAL A 156 -17.36 3.02 1.13
CA VAL A 156 -16.07 3.14 0.46
C VAL A 156 -16.12 2.66 -0.98
N TRP A 157 -15.29 3.29 -1.81
CA TRP A 157 -15.09 2.92 -3.20
C TRP A 157 -13.68 2.36 -3.40
N HIS A 158 -13.56 1.26 -4.15
CA HIS A 158 -12.29 0.56 -4.35
C HIS A 158 -12.15 0.05 -5.79
N LEU A 159 -10.90 -0.17 -6.22
CA LEU A 159 -10.61 -0.80 -7.50
C LEU A 159 -11.07 -2.26 -7.49
N ASN A 160 -11.81 -2.67 -8.51
CA ASN A 160 -12.33 -4.03 -8.60
C ASN A 160 -12.13 -4.57 -10.03
N THR A 161 -11.30 -5.62 -10.14
CA THR A 161 -10.98 -6.27 -11.41
C THR A 161 -12.13 -7.11 -11.98
N HIS A 162 -13.12 -7.47 -11.17
CA HIS A 162 -14.29 -8.25 -11.59
C HIS A 162 -15.44 -7.35 -12.09
N SER A 163 -15.35 -6.04 -11.85
CA SER A 163 -16.34 -5.07 -12.30
C SER A 163 -15.98 -4.55 -13.69
N GLY A 164 -16.95 -4.56 -14.61
CA GLY A 164 -16.74 -4.03 -15.97
C GLY A 164 -16.36 -2.54 -16.02
N CYS A 165 -16.72 -1.77 -14.99
CA CYS A 165 -16.31 -0.36 -14.88
C CYS A 165 -14.96 -0.17 -14.17
N GLY A 166 -14.36 -1.22 -13.61
CA GLY A 166 -13.04 -1.20 -12.95
C GLY A 166 -13.05 -0.83 -11.46
N TYR A 167 -14.23 -0.61 -10.87
CA TYR A 167 -14.38 -0.26 -9.46
C TYR A 167 -15.68 -0.83 -8.86
N SER A 168 -15.77 -0.83 -7.54
CA SER A 168 -16.96 -1.25 -6.77
C SER A 168 -17.10 -0.43 -5.50
N MET A 169 -18.21 -0.65 -4.79
CA MET A 169 -18.54 -0.02 -3.52
C MET A 169 -18.94 -1.08 -2.49
N ASN A 170 -18.57 -0.87 -1.24
CA ASN A 170 -19.05 -1.62 -0.08
C ASN A 170 -19.09 -0.73 1.16
N SER A 171 -19.81 -1.19 2.18
CA SER A 171 -19.64 -0.66 3.53
C SER A 171 -18.33 -1.18 4.09
N TRP A 172 -17.54 -0.29 4.65
CA TRP A 172 -16.30 -0.63 5.33
C TRP A 172 -16.60 -1.23 6.70
N SER A 173 -15.92 -2.32 7.01
CA SER A 173 -15.83 -2.88 8.35
C SER A 173 -14.38 -3.22 8.64
N ASP A 174 -13.92 -2.97 9.86
CA ASP A 174 -12.57 -3.33 10.29
C ASP A 174 -12.50 -4.85 10.61
N ASP A 175 -12.55 -5.67 9.57
CA ASP A 175 -12.50 -7.13 9.65
C ASP A 175 -11.07 -7.69 9.49
N GLY A 176 -10.06 -6.81 9.55
CA GLY A 176 -8.64 -7.15 9.32
C GLY A 176 -8.23 -7.23 7.86
N ASN A 177 -9.14 -6.95 6.91
CA ASN A 177 -8.84 -6.93 5.48
C ASN A 177 -8.49 -5.51 5.01
N HIS A 178 -7.28 -5.05 5.34
CA HIS A 178 -6.81 -3.69 5.06
C HIS A 178 -6.63 -3.44 3.56
N SER A 179 -7.65 -2.87 2.91
CA SER A 179 -7.52 -2.33 1.57
C SER A 179 -6.89 -0.93 1.67
N PHE A 180 -5.61 -0.81 1.29
CA PHE A 180 -4.84 0.46 1.39
C PHE A 180 -5.22 1.53 0.34
N MET A 181 -6.27 1.30 -0.45
CA MET A 181 -6.64 2.16 -1.59
C MET A 181 -8.16 2.31 -1.68
N LEU A 182 -8.70 3.18 -0.84
CA LEU A 182 -10.13 3.46 -0.73
C LEU A 182 -10.40 4.94 -0.99
N TRP A 183 -11.55 5.22 -1.61
CA TRP A 183 -11.99 6.57 -1.94
C TRP A 183 -13.39 6.85 -1.41
N ARG A 184 -13.65 8.11 -1.05
CA ARG A 184 -14.87 8.53 -0.35
C ARG A 184 -16.07 8.55 -1.28
N THR A 185 -15.85 8.77 -2.58
CA THR A 185 -16.93 8.97 -3.55
C THR A 185 -16.69 8.23 -4.86
N GLU A 186 -17.78 7.92 -5.57
CA GLU A 186 -17.72 7.35 -6.91
C GLU A 186 -16.94 8.25 -7.88
N LYS A 187 -17.07 9.58 -7.71
CA LYS A 187 -16.39 10.56 -8.55
C LYS A 187 -14.87 10.47 -8.40
N GLU A 188 -14.38 10.27 -7.19
CA GLU A 188 -12.95 10.13 -6.93
C GLU A 188 -12.38 8.86 -7.57
N ILE A 189 -13.03 7.70 -7.35
CA ILE A 189 -12.55 6.43 -7.94
C ILE A 189 -12.64 6.44 -9.48
N LYS A 190 -13.63 7.12 -10.08
CA LYS A 190 -13.70 7.31 -11.53
C LYS A 190 -12.46 8.03 -12.08
N GLN A 191 -12.00 9.09 -11.41
CA GLN A 191 -10.78 9.81 -11.82
C GLN A 191 -9.55 8.90 -11.77
N VAL A 192 -9.45 8.07 -10.74
CA VAL A 192 -8.35 7.11 -10.59
C VAL A 192 -8.38 6.06 -11.69
N VAL A 193 -9.54 5.46 -11.97
CA VAL A 193 -9.70 4.46 -13.04
C VAL A 193 -9.41 5.06 -14.41
N GLU A 194 -9.85 6.29 -14.68
CA GLU A 194 -9.53 7.00 -15.92
C GLU A 194 -8.03 7.28 -16.06
N ALA A 195 -7.35 7.70 -14.98
CA ALA A 195 -5.91 7.89 -14.99
C ALA A 195 -5.17 6.58 -15.27
N LEU A 196 -5.56 5.48 -14.62
CA LEU A 196 -5.00 4.15 -14.88
C LEU A 196 -5.23 3.72 -16.32
N ARG A 197 -6.43 3.91 -16.87
CA ARG A 197 -6.73 3.62 -18.29
C ARG A 197 -5.80 4.38 -19.22
N LYS A 198 -5.60 5.69 -19.01
CA LYS A 198 -4.66 6.50 -19.82
C LYS A 198 -3.22 6.02 -19.70
N VAL A 199 -2.81 5.62 -18.50
CA VAL A 199 -1.44 5.14 -18.24
C VAL A 199 -1.15 3.82 -18.95
N PHE A 200 -2.15 2.94 -19.04
CA PHE A 200 -2.06 1.63 -19.67
C PHE A 200 -2.63 1.60 -21.09
N GLU A 201 -3.09 2.73 -21.63
CA GLU A 201 -3.58 2.82 -23.00
C GLU A 201 -2.41 2.48 -23.93
N VAL A 202 -2.49 1.31 -24.56
CA VAL A 202 -1.51 0.90 -25.57
C VAL A 202 -1.74 1.82 -26.76
N LYS A 203 -0.81 2.77 -26.97
CA LYS A 203 -0.80 3.53 -28.21
C LYS A 203 -0.60 2.54 -29.37
N PRO A 204 -1.46 2.59 -30.41
CA PRO A 204 -1.35 1.71 -31.56
C PRO A 204 -0.02 1.88 -32.31
#